data_AF-A0A351KSD4-F1
#
_entry.id   AF-A0A351KSD4-F1
#
_cell.length_a   1.000
_cell.length_b   1.000
_cell.length_c   1.000
_cell.angle_alpha   90.00
_cell.angle_beta   90.00
_cell.angle_gamma   90.00
#
_symmetry.space_group_name_H-M   'P 1'
#
loop_
_entity.id
_entity.type
_entity.pdbx_description
1 polymer ?
#
loop_
_entity_poly.entity_id
_entity_poly.type
_entity_poly.pdbx_seq_one_letter_code
_entity_poly.pdbx_strand_id
1 'polypeptide(L)'
;PIGPPSHNLQKLIKPELLVDLCNAIESSRARRETTLCKGLRIEGVDEASSYSAEIMPFGLESPEPTWFWVFFVLEGPQKKGKGAGHEGFLEPLLKSLFPNQQRADEKNNEILRLAKDLEATRSYVLKLMEAHEAATEELKAAEEELLSSNEEFQSTNEELETAQEELQSSNDELRSRNRELNFLNEELIHSRDFSEAI
;
A
#
# COMPACT_ATOMS: atom_id res chain seq x y z
N PRO A 1 1.59 22.94 18.04
CA PRO A 1 2.75 22.02 18.01
C PRO A 1 3.84 22.53 17.04
N ILE A 2 5.06 22.75 17.54
CA ILE A 2 6.24 23.14 16.74
C ILE A 2 7.09 21.87 16.59
N GLY A 3 7.21 21.35 15.38
CA GLY A 3 7.98 20.14 15.06
C GLY A 3 8.35 20.11 13.57
N PRO A 4 9.32 19.29 13.16
CA PRO A 4 9.76 19.20 11.78
C PRO A 4 8.57 18.85 10.84
N PRO A 5 8.57 19.36 9.60
CA PRO A 5 7.47 19.15 8.66
C PRO A 5 7.28 17.65 8.40
N SER A 6 6.13 17.13 8.81
CA SER A 6 5.77 15.71 8.66
C SER A 6 4.64 15.58 7.65
N HIS A 7 4.83 14.76 6.63
CA HIS A 7 3.84 14.43 5.61
C HIS A 7 2.69 13.54 6.13
N ASN A 8 2.78 13.09 7.39
CA ASN A 8 1.79 12.20 8.00
C ASN A 8 0.88 12.99 8.95
N LEU A 9 -0.31 13.31 8.46
CA LEU A 9 -1.38 13.96 9.22
C LEU A 9 -1.73 13.19 10.52
N GLN A 10 -1.64 11.86 10.47
CA GLN A 10 -1.83 10.94 11.59
C GLN A 10 -0.87 11.18 12.77
N LYS A 11 0.31 11.75 12.52
CA LYS A 11 1.32 12.03 13.57
C LYS A 11 1.18 13.42 14.19
N LEU A 12 0.46 14.32 13.53
CA LEU A 12 0.35 15.73 13.93
C LEU A 12 -0.96 16.05 14.65
N ILE A 13 -1.93 15.13 14.61
CA ILE A 13 -3.32 15.37 15.00
C ILE A 13 -3.76 14.28 15.98
N LYS A 14 -4.50 14.68 17.02
CA LYS A 14 -5.06 13.75 17.99
C LYS A 14 -6.00 12.75 17.28
N PRO A 15 -6.00 11.47 17.69
CA PRO A 15 -6.77 10.42 17.02
C PRO A 15 -8.28 10.71 16.95
N GLU A 16 -8.82 11.44 17.92
CA GLU A 16 -10.21 11.89 17.98
C GLU A 16 -10.62 12.77 16.79
N LEU A 17 -9.68 13.52 16.22
CA LEU A 17 -9.95 14.45 15.11
C LEU A 17 -9.58 13.87 13.75
N LEU A 18 -8.90 12.72 13.72
CA LEU A 18 -8.43 12.13 12.47
C LEU A 18 -9.59 11.72 11.57
N VAL A 19 -10.65 11.14 12.14
CA VAL A 19 -11.78 10.65 11.36
C VAL A 19 -12.53 11.80 10.70
N ASP A 20 -12.89 12.82 11.47
CA ASP A 20 -13.64 13.98 10.96
C ASP A 20 -12.82 14.78 9.94
N LEU A 21 -11.52 14.93 10.19
CA LEU A 21 -10.63 15.67 9.31
C LEU A 21 -10.30 14.89 8.03
N CYS A 22 -10.06 13.58 8.10
CA CYS A 22 -9.85 12.74 6.92
C CYS A 22 -11.10 12.73 6.02
N ASN A 23 -12.30 12.55 6.60
CA ASN A 23 -13.56 12.60 5.86
C ASN A 23 -13.75 13.95 5.15
N ALA A 24 -13.32 15.05 5.77
CA ALA A 24 -13.45 16.37 5.19
C ALA A 24 -12.38 16.71 4.16
N ILE A 25 -11.17 16.19 4.31
CA ILE A 25 -10.12 16.22 3.27
C ILE A 25 -10.60 15.42 2.05
N GLU A 26 -11.17 14.23 2.25
CA GLU A 26 -11.73 13.44 1.15
C GLU A 26 -12.91 14.15 0.47
N SER A 27 -13.81 14.74 1.25
CA SER A 27 -14.93 15.53 0.72
C SER A 27 -14.45 16.77 -0.05
N SER A 28 -13.40 17.44 0.43
CA SER A 28 -12.76 18.57 -0.26
C SER A 28 -12.03 18.13 -1.53
N ARG A 29 -11.34 16.98 -1.51
CA ARG A 29 -10.66 16.38 -2.68
C ARG A 29 -11.66 16.03 -3.78
N ALA A 30 -12.78 15.43 -3.42
CA ALA A 30 -13.82 15.03 -4.36
C ALA A 30 -14.53 16.23 -5.01
N ARG A 31 -14.75 17.32 -4.25
CA ARG A 31 -15.50 18.51 -4.73
C ARG A 31 -14.64 19.67 -5.20
N ARG A 32 -13.32 19.67 -4.93
CA ARG A 32 -12.39 20.80 -5.14
C ARG A 32 -12.86 22.12 -4.52
N GLU A 33 -13.62 22.02 -3.43
CA GLU A 33 -14.21 23.15 -2.72
C GLU A 33 -13.71 23.20 -1.27
N THR A 34 -13.71 24.41 -0.70
CA THR A 34 -13.39 24.65 0.70
C THR A 34 -14.46 23.99 1.59
N THR A 35 -14.06 23.06 2.46
CA THR A 35 -14.99 22.39 3.39
C THR A 35 -14.75 22.86 4.82
N LEU A 36 -15.84 23.25 5.48
CA LEU A 36 -15.82 23.71 6.87
C LEU A 36 -16.27 22.57 7.79
N CYS A 37 -15.33 22.00 8.53
CA CYS A 37 -15.61 21.09 9.65
C CYS A 37 -16.01 21.90 10.88
N LYS A 38 -17.27 21.81 11.28
CA LYS A 38 -17.72 22.35 12.57
C LYS A 38 -17.83 21.23 13.60
N GLY A 39 -17.54 21.54 14.85
CA GLY A 39 -17.83 20.64 15.98
C GLY A 39 -16.73 19.63 16.30
N LEU A 40 -15.48 19.90 15.92
CA LEU A 40 -14.31 19.11 16.33
C LEU A 40 -14.13 19.30 17.84
N ARG A 41 -14.57 18.32 18.63
CA ARG A 41 -14.41 18.34 20.09
C ARG A 41 -13.07 17.73 20.44
N ILE A 42 -12.22 18.52 21.08
CA ILE A 42 -10.98 18.00 21.66
C ILE A 42 -11.22 17.87 23.16
N GLU A 43 -11.14 16.66 23.70
CA GLU A 43 -11.01 16.50 25.14
C GLU A 43 -9.58 16.93 25.53
N GLY A 44 -9.51 18.14 26.07
CA GLY A 44 -8.35 18.66 26.79
C GLY A 44 -8.53 18.41 28.29
N VAL A 45 -7.42 18.43 29.02
CA VAL A 45 -7.30 18.07 30.45
C VAL A 45 -8.19 18.90 31.39
N ASP A 46 -8.84 19.99 30.95
CA ASP A 46 -9.70 20.78 31.85
C ASP A 46 -10.95 21.45 31.25
N GLU A 47 -11.23 21.37 29.95
CA GLU A 47 -12.50 21.86 29.36
C GLU A 47 -12.65 21.40 27.90
N ALA A 48 -13.82 20.84 27.55
CA ALA A 48 -14.14 20.41 26.18
C ALA A 48 -14.25 21.63 25.25
N SER A 49 -13.14 21.97 24.60
CA SER A 49 -13.07 23.08 23.66
C SER A 49 -13.52 22.58 22.28
N SER A 50 -14.51 23.25 21.70
CA SER A 50 -14.96 23.00 20.33
C SER A 50 -14.08 23.78 19.35
N TYR A 51 -13.65 23.13 18.28
CA TYR A 51 -12.90 23.74 17.21
C TYR A 51 -13.71 23.63 15.93
N SER A 52 -13.57 24.63 15.05
CA SER A 52 -13.92 24.50 13.65
C SER A 52 -12.64 24.47 12.82
N ALA A 53 -12.56 23.54 11.87
CA ALA A 53 -11.46 23.46 10.94
C ALA A 53 -11.94 23.80 9.54
N GLU A 54 -11.32 24.78 8.91
CA GLU A 54 -11.57 25.11 7.51
C GLU A 54 -10.48 24.46 6.66
N ILE A 55 -10.89 23.63 5.70
CA ILE A 55 -10.00 22.87 4.82
C ILE A 55 -10.13 23.45 3.43
N MET A 56 -9.07 24.10 2.96
CA MET A 56 -9.01 24.68 1.63
C MET A 56 -8.06 23.85 0.75
N PRO A 57 -8.52 23.31 -0.39
CA PRO A 57 -7.65 22.65 -1.34
C PRO A 57 -6.81 23.71 -2.07
N PHE A 58 -5.49 23.50 -2.14
CA PHE A 58 -4.59 24.37 -2.89
C PHE A 58 -3.95 23.58 -4.04
N GLY A 59 -4.27 23.98 -5.27
CA GLY A 59 -3.72 23.38 -6.48
C GLY A 59 -3.61 24.42 -7.58
N LEU A 60 -2.40 24.93 -7.80
CA LEU A 60 -2.06 25.71 -8.98
C LEU A 60 -2.02 24.73 -10.16
N GLU A 61 -3.07 24.72 -10.98
CA GLU A 61 -3.12 24.14 -12.35
C GLU A 61 -2.55 22.73 -12.55
N SER A 62 -2.70 21.81 -11.59
CA SER A 62 -2.34 20.39 -11.74
C SER A 62 -3.55 19.47 -11.48
N PRO A 63 -3.68 18.32 -12.18
CA PRO A 63 -4.85 17.44 -12.06
C PRO A 63 -5.10 16.90 -10.64
N GLU A 64 -4.05 16.83 -9.81
CA GLU A 64 -4.12 16.38 -8.43
C GLU A 64 -3.75 17.53 -7.46
N PRO A 65 -4.71 18.08 -6.70
CA PRO A 65 -4.37 19.03 -5.64
C PRO A 65 -3.61 18.29 -4.55
N THR A 66 -2.28 18.45 -4.52
CA THR A 66 -1.39 17.70 -3.64
C THR A 66 -1.34 18.28 -2.22
N TRP A 67 -1.82 19.52 -2.02
CA TRP A 67 -1.70 20.23 -0.74
C TRP A 67 -3.04 20.80 -0.27
N PHE A 68 -3.28 20.72 1.04
CA PHE A 68 -4.45 21.26 1.72
C PHE A 68 -4.01 22.20 2.83
N TRP A 69 -4.67 23.36 2.95
CA TRP A 69 -4.55 24.22 4.13
C TRP A 69 -5.64 23.85 5.11
N VAL A 70 -5.25 23.55 6.35
CA VAL A 70 -6.16 23.25 7.45
C VAL A 70 -6.00 24.35 8.50
N PHE A 71 -6.97 25.26 8.58
CA PHE A 71 -7.01 26.28 9.62
C PHE A 71 -7.84 25.77 10.79
N PHE A 72 -7.24 25.68 11.96
CA PHE A 72 -7.97 25.42 13.19
C PHE A 72 -8.38 26.74 13.84
N VAL A 73 -9.66 27.05 13.80
CA VAL A 73 -10.23 28.17 14.55
C VAL A 73 -10.71 27.63 15.89
N LEU A 74 -10.10 28.12 16.97
CA LEU A 74 -10.51 27.83 18.33
C LEU A 74 -11.81 28.59 18.59
N GLU A 75 -12.95 27.89 18.58
CA GLU A 75 -14.19 28.47 19.08
C GLU A 75 -14.07 28.48 20.60
N GLY A 76 -13.87 29.68 21.18
CA GLY A 76 -13.84 29.87 22.62
C GLY A 76 -15.06 29.22 23.30
N PRO A 77 -14.99 28.96 24.63
CA PRO A 77 -15.96 28.13 25.33
C PRO A 77 -17.37 28.66 25.06
N GLN A 78 -18.19 27.84 24.39
CA GLN A 78 -19.60 28.14 24.19
C GLN A 78 -20.29 28.20 25.56
N LYS A 79 -20.28 29.39 26.18
CA LYS A 79 -21.33 29.76 27.13
C LYS A 79 -22.63 29.67 26.34
N LYS A 80 -23.46 28.71 26.72
CA LYS A 80 -24.86 28.57 26.25
C LYS A 80 -25.57 29.92 26.38
N GLY A 81 -25.53 30.72 25.32
CA GLY A 81 -26.36 31.89 25.15
C GLY A 81 -27.76 31.40 24.82
N LYS A 82 -28.72 31.66 25.71
CA LYS A 82 -30.15 31.57 25.41
C LYS A 82 -30.46 32.56 24.28
N GLY A 83 -30.46 32.07 23.05
CA GLY A 83 -31.08 32.75 21.91
C GLY A 83 -32.57 32.43 21.92
N ALA A 84 -33.39 33.45 22.17
CA ALA A 84 -34.83 33.38 22.07
C ALA A 84 -35.25 33.23 20.60
N GLY A 85 -35.51 31.98 20.19
CA GLY A 85 -36.32 31.64 19.01
C GLY A 85 -37.63 31.03 19.50
N HIS A 86 -38.75 31.58 19.04
CA HIS A 86 -40.11 31.25 19.48
C HIS A 86 -40.64 29.91 18.90
N GLU A 87 -39.87 28.84 19.04
CA GLU A 87 -40.32 27.47 18.72
C GLU A 87 -39.87 26.55 19.84
N GLY A 88 -40.82 25.84 20.48
CA GLY A 88 -40.49 24.78 21.44
C GLY A 88 -40.81 25.06 22.92
N PHE A 89 -41.90 25.77 23.26
CA PHE A 89 -42.39 25.78 24.66
C PHE A 89 -42.82 24.37 25.14
N LEU A 90 -43.14 23.45 24.21
CA LEU A 90 -43.57 22.08 24.50
C LEU A 90 -42.45 21.04 24.51
N GLU A 91 -41.30 21.30 23.89
CA GLU A 91 -40.16 20.38 23.90
C GLU A 91 -39.54 20.15 25.29
N PRO A 92 -39.34 21.16 26.15
CA PRO A 92 -38.86 20.93 27.50
C PRO A 92 -39.92 20.23 28.37
N LEU A 93 -41.21 20.41 28.08
CA LEU A 93 -42.31 19.79 28.81
C LEU A 93 -42.45 18.31 28.45
N LEU A 94 -42.44 17.97 27.15
CA LEU A 94 -42.41 16.58 26.67
C LEU A 94 -41.16 15.83 27.16
N LYS A 95 -40.01 16.51 27.25
CA LYS A 95 -38.78 15.95 27.83
C LYS A 95 -38.89 15.63 29.31
N SER A 96 -39.68 16.38 30.08
CA SER A 96 -39.84 16.16 31.52
C SER A 96 -40.83 15.04 31.87
N LEU A 97 -41.76 14.75 30.95
CA LEU A 97 -42.85 13.79 31.17
C LEU A 97 -42.44 12.32 30.92
N PHE A 98 -41.37 12.07 30.14
CA PHE A 98 -40.90 10.72 29.79
C PHE A 98 -39.38 10.54 30.01
N PRO A 99 -38.87 10.63 31.25
CA PRO A 99 -37.43 10.49 31.54
C PRO A 99 -36.88 9.09 31.23
N ASN A 100 -37.73 8.05 31.28
CA ASN A 100 -37.33 6.68 30.92
C ASN A 100 -37.15 6.50 29.40
N GLN A 101 -37.87 7.26 28.58
CA GLN A 101 -37.76 7.19 27.12
C GLN A 101 -36.40 7.74 26.67
N GLN A 102 -35.95 8.86 27.25
CA GLN A 102 -34.64 9.46 26.95
C GLN A 102 -33.47 8.51 27.22
N ARG A 103 -33.52 7.80 28.34
CA ARG A 103 -32.47 6.84 28.72
C ARG A 103 -32.46 5.61 27.80
N ALA A 104 -33.61 5.26 27.23
CA ALA A 104 -33.72 4.20 26.23
C ALA A 104 -33.21 4.67 24.86
N ASP A 105 -33.50 5.92 24.48
CA ASP A 105 -33.02 6.52 23.22
C ASP A 105 -31.50 6.73 23.24
N GLU A 106 -30.92 7.18 24.36
CA GLU A 106 -29.47 7.30 24.55
C GLU A 106 -28.77 5.94 24.43
N LYS A 107 -29.30 4.90 25.09
CA LYS A 107 -28.77 3.54 24.98
C LYS A 107 -28.90 2.98 23.57
N ASN A 108 -30.01 3.22 22.88
CA ASN A 108 -30.18 2.78 21.50
C ASN A 108 -29.20 3.49 20.57
N ASN A 109 -28.94 4.79 20.77
CA ASN A 109 -27.94 5.52 20.01
C ASN A 109 -26.52 5.01 20.27
N GLU A 110 -26.20 4.65 21.52
CA GLU A 110 -24.92 4.06 21.89
C GLU A 110 -24.75 2.65 21.31
N ILE A 111 -25.79 1.81 21.35
CA ILE A 111 -25.82 0.50 20.70
C ILE A 111 -25.60 0.65 19.19
N LEU A 112 -26.24 1.63 18.54
CA LEU A 112 -26.11 1.86 17.11
C LEU A 112 -24.70 2.34 16.73
N ARG A 113 -24.09 3.19 17.56
CA ARG A 113 -22.69 3.58 17.40
C ARG A 113 -21.75 2.39 17.56
N LEU A 114 -21.90 1.62 18.64
CA LEU A 114 -21.07 0.44 18.91
C LEU A 114 -21.22 -0.62 17.81
N ALA A 115 -22.43 -0.82 17.30
CA ALA A 115 -22.68 -1.72 16.17
C ALA A 115 -21.94 -1.25 14.91
N LYS A 116 -21.96 0.05 14.61
CA LYS A 116 -21.23 0.64 13.49
C LYS A 116 -19.71 0.52 13.66
N ASP A 117 -19.18 0.77 14.85
CA ASP A 117 -17.75 0.64 15.15
C ASP A 117 -17.30 -0.84 15.04
N LEU A 118 -18.14 -1.77 15.50
CA LEU A 118 -17.90 -3.20 15.37
C LEU A 118 -17.95 -3.69 13.92
N GLU A 119 -18.84 -3.14 13.11
CA GLU A 119 -18.89 -3.42 11.66
C GLU A 119 -17.67 -2.82 10.94
N ALA A 120 -17.27 -1.60 11.28
CA ALA A 120 -16.10 -0.94 10.70
C ALA A 120 -14.80 -1.71 11.02
N THR A 121 -14.63 -2.15 12.27
CA THR A 121 -13.47 -2.97 12.68
C THR A 121 -13.47 -4.34 12.03
N ARG A 122 -14.62 -5.01 11.91
CA ARG A 122 -14.73 -6.26 11.14
C ARG A 122 -14.33 -6.09 9.69
N SER A 123 -14.84 -5.04 9.03
CA SER A 123 -14.46 -4.73 7.65
C SER A 123 -12.97 -4.44 7.52
N TYR A 124 -12.38 -3.71 8.47
CA TYR A 124 -10.94 -3.45 8.49
C TYR A 124 -10.10 -4.73 8.65
N VAL A 125 -10.50 -5.63 9.54
CA VAL A 125 -9.80 -6.93 9.73
C VAL A 125 -9.89 -7.79 8.47
N LEU A 126 -11.05 -7.83 7.80
CA LEU A 126 -11.19 -8.56 6.53
C LEU A 126 -10.27 -7.98 5.45
N LYS A 127 -10.22 -6.66 5.29
CA LYS A 127 -9.29 -6.00 4.35
C LYS A 127 -7.83 -6.29 4.68
N LEU A 128 -7.48 -6.32 5.97
CA LEU A 128 -6.13 -6.64 6.41
C LEU A 128 -5.79 -8.10 6.09
N MET A 129 -6.74 -9.01 6.26
CA MET A 129 -6.59 -10.43 5.91
C MET A 129 -6.40 -10.60 4.40
N GLU A 130 -7.22 -9.94 3.58
CA GLU A 130 -7.07 -9.93 2.11
C GLU A 130 -5.71 -9.38 1.68
N ALA A 131 -5.28 -8.25 2.26
CA ALA A 131 -3.97 -7.67 1.96
C ALA A 131 -2.81 -8.58 2.40
N HIS A 132 -2.96 -9.27 3.53
CA HIS A 132 -1.98 -10.25 3.99
C HIS A 132 -1.93 -11.46 3.06
N GLU A 133 -3.08 -12.02 2.67
CA GLU A 133 -3.16 -13.12 1.72
C GLU A 133 -2.51 -12.75 0.38
N ALA A 134 -2.84 -11.57 -0.16
CA ALA A 134 -2.21 -11.05 -1.38
C ALA A 134 -0.68 -10.93 -1.23
N ALA A 135 -0.19 -10.35 -0.13
CA ALA A 135 1.26 -10.26 0.11
C ALA A 135 1.93 -11.63 0.24
N THR A 136 1.26 -12.61 0.86
CA THR A 136 1.80 -13.97 0.93
C THR A 136 1.82 -14.68 -0.42
N GLU A 137 0.83 -14.42 -1.27
CA GLU A 137 0.77 -14.99 -2.62
C GLU A 137 1.83 -14.35 -3.53
N GLU A 138 2.02 -13.02 -3.45
CA GLU A 138 3.11 -12.32 -4.13
C GLU A 138 4.49 -12.84 -3.70
N LEU A 139 4.69 -13.07 -2.40
CA LEU A 139 5.95 -13.65 -1.90
C LEU A 139 6.19 -15.07 -2.43
N LYS A 140 5.15 -15.91 -2.45
CA LYS A 140 5.26 -17.26 -3.04
C LYS A 140 5.54 -17.20 -4.53
N ALA A 141 4.86 -16.32 -5.26
CA ALA A 141 5.10 -16.14 -6.69
C ALA A 141 6.54 -15.69 -6.96
N ALA A 142 7.08 -14.77 -6.14
CA ALA A 142 8.47 -14.35 -6.23
C ALA A 142 9.46 -15.49 -5.89
N GLU A 143 9.13 -16.35 -4.93
CA GLU A 143 9.92 -17.53 -4.60
C GLU A 143 9.92 -18.55 -5.76
N GLU A 144 8.77 -18.81 -6.36
CA GLU A 144 8.63 -19.69 -7.53
C GLU A 144 9.38 -19.12 -8.75
N GLU A 145 9.31 -17.81 -8.99
CA GLU A 145 10.07 -17.16 -10.07
C GLU A 145 11.59 -17.27 -9.86
N LEU A 146 12.07 -17.09 -8.62
CA LEU A 146 13.48 -17.27 -8.28
C LEU A 146 13.93 -18.74 -8.45
N LEU A 147 13.10 -19.70 -8.04
CA LEU A 147 13.36 -21.12 -8.25
C LEU A 147 13.41 -21.45 -9.74
N SER A 148 12.43 -20.99 -10.52
CA SER A 148 12.39 -21.18 -11.97
C SER A 148 13.61 -20.55 -12.65
N SER A 149 14.03 -19.36 -12.23
CA SER A 149 15.23 -18.71 -12.77
C SER A 149 16.49 -19.51 -12.44
N ASN A 150 16.58 -20.08 -11.24
CA ASN A 150 17.70 -20.93 -10.87
C ASN A 150 17.72 -22.24 -11.67
N GLU A 151 16.57 -22.87 -11.91
CA GLU A 151 16.45 -24.05 -12.77
C GLU A 151 16.84 -23.73 -14.22
N GLU A 152 16.42 -22.57 -14.74
CA GLU A 152 16.83 -22.11 -16.07
C GLU A 152 18.35 -21.91 -16.13
N PHE A 153 18.97 -21.27 -15.13
CA PHE A 153 20.43 -21.15 -15.06
C PHE A 153 21.13 -22.51 -15.02
N GLN A 154 20.62 -23.47 -14.25
CA GLN A 154 21.16 -24.83 -14.23
C GLN A 154 21.04 -25.49 -15.60
N SER A 155 19.89 -25.38 -16.27
CA SER A 155 19.69 -25.89 -17.63
C SER A 155 20.69 -25.26 -18.61
N THR A 156 20.89 -23.94 -18.56
CA THR A 156 21.88 -23.28 -19.44
C THR A 156 23.32 -23.73 -19.16
N ASN A 157 23.63 -24.05 -17.90
CA ASN A 157 24.94 -24.55 -17.52
C ASN A 157 25.15 -25.99 -18.02
N GLU A 158 24.14 -26.85 -17.91
CA GLU A 158 24.15 -28.21 -18.46
C GLU A 158 24.25 -28.21 -20.00
N GLU A 159 23.53 -27.31 -20.67
CA GLU A 159 23.64 -27.10 -22.12
C GLU A 159 25.05 -26.63 -22.52
N LEU A 160 25.66 -25.73 -21.75
CA LEU A 160 27.03 -25.27 -21.99
C LEU A 160 28.05 -26.39 -21.79
N GLU A 161 27.89 -27.21 -20.75
CA GLU A 161 28.73 -28.38 -20.50
C GLU A 161 28.61 -29.39 -21.65
N THR A 162 27.38 -29.66 -22.11
CA THR A 162 27.13 -30.52 -23.27
C THR A 162 27.79 -29.96 -24.53
N ALA A 163 27.65 -28.67 -24.80
CA ALA A 163 28.29 -28.03 -25.96
C ALA A 163 29.82 -28.09 -25.87
N GLN A 164 30.39 -27.99 -24.67
CA GLN A 164 31.82 -28.16 -24.45
C GLN A 164 32.26 -29.61 -24.74
N GLU A 165 31.50 -30.61 -24.27
CA GLU A 165 31.77 -32.02 -24.55
C GLU A 165 31.70 -32.35 -26.04
N GLU A 166 30.69 -31.81 -26.74
CA GLU A 166 30.53 -31.96 -28.19
C GLU A 166 31.71 -31.34 -28.96
N LEU A 167 32.15 -30.14 -28.57
CA LEU A 167 33.32 -29.49 -29.16
C LEU A 167 34.60 -30.29 -28.90
N GLN A 168 34.75 -30.84 -27.70
CA GLN A 168 35.90 -31.67 -27.37
C GLN A 168 35.91 -32.97 -28.17
N SER A 169 34.75 -33.64 -28.29
CA SER A 169 34.57 -34.83 -29.13
C SER A 169 34.92 -34.55 -30.59
N SER A 170 34.44 -33.41 -31.13
CA SER A 170 34.78 -32.98 -32.49
C SER A 170 36.28 -32.73 -32.66
N ASN A 171 36.93 -32.13 -31.67
CA ASN A 171 38.38 -31.93 -31.69
C ASN A 171 39.14 -33.27 -31.72
N ASP A 172 38.71 -34.22 -30.89
CA ASP A 172 39.34 -35.54 -30.81
C ASP A 172 39.12 -36.35 -32.10
N GLU A 173 37.95 -36.24 -32.74
CA GLU A 173 37.70 -36.82 -34.06
C GLU A 173 38.62 -36.21 -35.13
N LEU A 174 38.75 -34.88 -35.16
CA LEU A 174 39.65 -34.18 -36.09
C LEU A 174 41.12 -34.59 -35.88
N ARG A 175 41.55 -34.72 -34.63
CA ARG A 175 42.90 -35.23 -34.30
C ARG A 175 43.08 -36.67 -34.76
N SER A 176 42.06 -37.52 -34.60
CA SER A 176 42.10 -38.90 -35.09
C SER A 176 42.26 -38.96 -36.60
N ARG A 177 41.42 -38.22 -37.34
CA ARG A 177 41.52 -38.07 -38.80
C ARG A 177 42.87 -37.54 -39.25
N ASN A 178 43.43 -36.55 -38.53
CA ASN A 178 44.74 -36.00 -38.85
C ASN A 178 45.84 -37.07 -38.68
N ARG A 179 45.80 -37.86 -37.61
CA ARG A 179 46.72 -38.99 -37.41
C ARG A 179 46.61 -40.03 -38.51
N GLU A 180 45.39 -40.37 -38.91
CA GLU A 180 45.14 -41.31 -40.02
C GLU A 180 45.70 -40.79 -41.35
N LEU A 181 45.49 -39.51 -41.66
CA LEU A 181 46.06 -38.87 -42.85
C LEU A 181 47.58 -38.84 -42.83
N ASN A 182 48.19 -38.55 -41.67
CA ASN A 182 49.65 -38.56 -41.55
C ASN A 182 50.21 -39.96 -41.72
N PHE A 183 49.57 -40.97 -41.12
CA PHE A 183 49.96 -42.38 -41.28
C PHE A 183 49.90 -42.82 -42.75
N LEU A 184 48.79 -42.52 -43.45
CA LEU A 184 48.64 -42.81 -44.88
C LEU A 184 49.71 -42.09 -45.72
N ASN A 185 50.07 -40.86 -45.35
CA ASN A 185 51.13 -40.12 -46.03
C ASN A 185 52.50 -40.78 -45.84
N GLU A 186 52.84 -41.19 -44.62
CA GLU A 186 54.08 -41.94 -44.32
C GLU A 186 54.13 -43.27 -45.09
N GLU A 187 53.01 -43.99 -45.17
CA GLU A 187 52.92 -45.24 -45.94
C GLU A 187 53.12 -45.00 -47.45
N LEU A 188 52.53 -43.93 -48.00
CA LEU A 188 52.74 -43.53 -49.39
C LEU A 188 54.19 -43.13 -49.67
N ILE A 189 54.83 -42.40 -48.76
CA ILE A 189 56.26 -42.05 -48.87
C ILE A 189 57.11 -43.32 -48.89
N HIS A 190 56.88 -44.26 -47.96
CA HIS A 190 57.59 -45.53 -47.94
C HIS A 190 57.41 -46.34 -49.22
N SER A 191 56.19 -46.41 -49.77
CA SER A 191 55.92 -47.09 -51.03
C SER A 191 56.61 -46.43 -52.22
N ARG A 192 56.62 -45.09 -52.28
CA ARG A 192 57.34 -44.33 -53.30
C ARG A 192 58.85 -44.60 -53.21
N ASP A 193 59.43 -44.48 -52.02
CA ASP A 193 60.87 -44.66 -51.82
C ASP A 193 61.31 -46.09 -52.17
N PHE A 194 60.48 -47.10 -51.87
CA PHE A 194 60.72 -48.48 -52.32
C PHE A 194 60.68 -48.61 -53.85
N SER A 195 59.72 -47.95 -54.50
CA SER A 195 59.58 -47.99 -55.97
C SER A 195 60.72 -47.25 -56.68
N GLU A 196 61.30 -46.21 -56.08
CA GLU A 196 62.46 -45.50 -56.61
C GLU A 196 63.78 -46.28 -56.45
N ALA A 197 63.83 -47.25 -55.53
CA ALA A 197 65.02 -48.04 -55.24
C ALA A 197 65.20 -49.30 -56.10
N ILE A 198 64.19 -49.69 -56.90
CA ILE A 198 64.19 -50.86 -57.80
C ILE A 198 64.41 -50.41 -59.25
#